data_AF-A0A529P7N2-F1
#
_entry.id   AF-A0A529P7N2-F1
#
_cell.length_a   1.000
_cell.length_b   1.000
_cell.length_c   1.000
_cell.angle_alpha   90.00
_cell.angle_beta   90.00
_cell.angle_gamma   90.00
#
_symmetry.space_group_name_H-M   'P 1'
#
loop_
_entity.id
_entity.type
_entity.pdbx_description
1 polymer ?
#
loop_
_entity_poly.entity_id
_entity_poly.type
_entity_poly.pdbx_seq_one_letter_code
_entity_poly.pdbx_strand_id
1 'polypeptide(L)'
;MIAGMQPLPKAQSIVPQLGQSAWRALVMEDDGDWLLDELARLQTSDLYQASVAAKGIAQALSALDDQAKSQLAQRAEEAGVWLLALEMRAAEDDLSDYVAYLDRLPPAALIDKRHTGYLRNALNSANLRPFFDISKQPAQVQALDRQNGMGSAIRPIGQLIDHSPQAAILLTLVNQTGDLRLGPTVAGALNAQIAAKQLDPINNPDAVTAAMLNGIDYVLGRREREDNLRHALISEMQGETAESFVDRALARSTLAPFMKGNEAEPPHRPKQLTAAFPWEQWVGLAGRLKAGETIAPEDRIVAADLMIAANRPSDALALLKTAGAWKTAALRAHQLALDLDRRCA
;
A
#
# COMPACT_ATOMS: atom_id res chain seq x y z
N MET A 1 16.79 -1.79 23.93
CA MET A 1 17.73 -2.68 23.16
C MET A 1 18.90 -1.94 22.47
N ILE A 2 19.29 -0.75 22.96
CA ILE A 2 19.99 0.28 22.15
C ILE A 2 21.53 0.19 22.22
N ALA A 3 22.09 -0.40 23.29
CA ALA A 3 23.53 -0.49 23.50
C ALA A 3 24.17 -1.60 22.65
N GLY A 4 24.66 -1.26 21.45
CA GLY A 4 25.47 -2.17 20.63
C GLY A 4 25.28 -2.05 19.12
N MET A 5 24.33 -1.23 18.65
CA MET A 5 24.11 -1.00 17.23
C MET A 5 25.23 -0.15 16.63
N GLN A 6 26.10 -0.77 15.82
CA GLN A 6 27.18 -0.07 15.11
C GLN A 6 26.84 0.12 13.63
N PRO A 7 27.21 1.27 13.04
CA PRO A 7 27.05 1.49 11.61
C PRO A 7 27.90 0.48 10.81
N LEU A 8 27.41 0.08 9.64
CA LEU A 8 28.23 -0.62 8.65
C LEU A 8 29.54 0.16 8.35
N PRO A 9 30.62 -0.53 7.93
CA PRO A 9 31.88 0.13 7.60
C PRO A 9 31.68 1.28 6.60
N LYS A 10 32.27 2.45 6.91
CA LYS A 10 32.18 3.71 6.15
C LYS A 10 30.85 4.47 6.24
N ALA A 11 29.84 3.95 6.94
CA ALA A 11 28.63 4.71 7.21
C ALA A 11 28.82 5.65 8.42
N GLN A 12 28.31 6.88 8.31
CA GLN A 12 28.45 7.88 9.37
C GLN A 12 27.48 7.68 10.53
N SER A 13 26.39 6.92 10.33
CA SER A 13 25.36 6.60 11.31
C SER A 13 24.67 5.26 10.96
N ILE A 14 24.15 4.56 11.97
CA ILE A 14 23.33 3.37 11.75
C ILE A 14 21.87 3.73 11.40
N VAL A 15 21.40 4.94 11.72
CA VAL A 15 19.97 5.32 11.59
C VAL A 15 19.41 5.09 10.18
N PRO A 16 20.09 5.46 9.07
CA PRO A 16 19.60 5.18 7.72
C PRO A 16 19.52 3.69 7.36
N GLN A 17 20.16 2.82 8.15
CA GLN A 17 20.24 1.37 7.92
C GLN A 17 19.17 0.59 8.70
N LEU A 18 18.48 1.27 9.62
CA LEU A 18 17.41 0.66 10.40
C LEU A 18 16.16 0.45 9.55
N GLY A 19 15.39 -0.59 9.87
CA GLY A 19 14.09 -0.82 9.26
C GLY A 19 12.97 -0.07 10.01
N GLN A 20 11.80 0.04 9.38
CA GLN A 20 10.63 0.73 9.95
C GLN A 20 10.26 0.26 11.36
N SER A 21 10.30 -1.05 11.62
CA SER A 21 10.02 -1.60 12.95
C SER A 21 11.01 -1.13 14.02
N ALA A 22 12.29 -0.97 13.66
CA ALA A 22 13.31 -0.47 14.57
C ALA A 22 13.11 1.02 14.88
N TRP A 23 12.78 1.84 13.87
CA TRP A 23 12.44 3.26 14.10
C TRP A 23 11.23 3.42 15.02
N ARG A 24 10.16 2.63 14.81
CA ARG A 24 8.98 2.62 15.70
C ARG A 24 9.36 2.26 17.13
N ALA A 25 10.12 1.18 17.30
CA ALA A 25 10.55 0.74 18.62
C ALA A 25 11.39 1.80 19.33
N LEU A 26 12.30 2.47 18.62
CA LEU A 26 13.12 3.54 19.20
C LEU A 26 12.28 4.72 19.69
N VAL A 27 11.29 5.15 18.90
CA VAL A 27 10.38 6.23 19.35
C VAL A 27 9.54 5.82 20.56
N MET A 28 9.25 4.52 20.74
CA MET A 28 8.46 4.02 21.87
C MET A 28 9.28 3.67 23.12
N GLU A 29 10.56 3.29 23.00
CA GLU A 29 11.38 2.80 24.12
C GLU A 29 11.96 3.92 25.01
N ASP A 30 12.37 5.06 24.42
CA ASP A 30 12.98 6.19 25.13
C ASP A 30 12.38 7.55 24.72
N ASP A 31 11.12 7.51 24.29
CA ASP A 31 10.44 8.62 23.63
C ASP A 31 11.21 9.15 22.39
N GLY A 32 12.21 8.42 21.86
CA GLY A 32 13.01 8.81 20.71
C GLY A 32 14.24 9.68 21.02
N ASP A 33 14.62 9.88 22.28
CA ASP A 33 15.75 10.75 22.65
C ASP A 33 17.06 10.33 21.97
N TRP A 34 17.42 9.05 22.02
CA TRP A 34 18.62 8.54 21.33
C TRP A 34 18.56 8.78 19.82
N LEU A 35 17.37 8.61 19.22
CA LEU A 35 17.17 8.80 17.79
C LEU A 35 17.37 10.26 17.39
N LEU A 36 16.89 11.21 18.21
CA LEU A 36 17.05 12.65 17.98
C LEU A 36 18.52 13.06 18.06
N ASP A 37 19.25 12.61 19.08
CA ASP A 37 20.68 12.91 19.24
C ASP A 37 21.50 12.40 18.04
N GLU A 38 21.25 11.17 17.62
CA GLU A 38 21.97 10.56 16.51
C GLU A 38 21.62 11.21 15.16
N LEU A 39 20.37 11.65 14.97
CA LEU A 39 19.98 12.44 13.81
C LEU A 39 20.56 13.86 13.83
N ALA A 40 20.65 14.53 14.98
CA ALA A 40 21.28 15.84 15.11
C ALA A 40 22.76 15.77 14.68
N ARG A 41 23.45 14.72 15.12
CA ARG A 41 24.82 14.42 14.72
C ARG A 41 24.92 14.16 13.21
N LEU A 42 24.05 13.30 12.67
CA LEU A 42 24.03 12.96 11.24
C LEU A 42 23.70 14.18 10.37
N GLN A 43 22.76 15.03 10.77
CA GLN A 43 22.39 16.25 10.04
C GLN A 43 23.57 17.20 9.87
N THR A 44 24.45 17.24 10.88
CA THR A 44 25.67 18.07 10.86
C THR A 44 26.76 17.47 9.98
N SER A 45 26.88 16.14 9.91
CA SER A 45 27.95 15.46 9.18
C SER A 45 27.59 15.11 7.72
N ASP A 46 26.33 14.78 7.46
CA ASP A 46 25.76 14.43 6.15
C ASP A 46 24.26 14.75 6.13
N LEU A 47 23.95 15.98 5.73
CA LEU A 47 22.58 16.49 5.62
C LEU A 47 21.69 15.64 4.69
N TYR A 48 22.26 15.05 3.64
CA TYR A 48 21.51 14.23 2.70
C TYR A 48 21.06 12.92 3.36
N GLN A 49 21.96 12.20 4.03
CA GLN A 49 21.62 10.98 4.75
C GLN A 49 20.65 11.25 5.90
N ALA A 50 20.78 12.39 6.58
CA ALA A 50 19.81 12.81 7.59
C ALA A 50 18.40 13.01 7.01
N SER A 51 18.27 13.60 5.82
CA SER A 51 16.96 13.72 5.17
C SER A 51 16.37 12.38 4.74
N VAL A 52 17.20 11.46 4.22
CA VAL A 52 16.76 10.11 3.87
C VAL A 52 16.23 9.38 5.12
N ALA A 53 16.97 9.46 6.23
CA ALA A 53 16.55 8.90 7.51
C ALA A 53 15.26 9.56 8.04
N ALA A 54 15.18 10.89 8.04
CA ALA A 54 14.00 11.63 8.49
C ALA A 54 12.74 11.22 7.73
N LYS A 55 12.83 11.08 6.40
CA LYS A 55 11.73 10.58 5.55
C LYS A 55 11.33 9.16 5.90
N GLY A 56 12.30 8.26 6.07
CA GLY A 56 12.05 6.87 6.46
C GLY A 56 11.35 6.76 7.82
N ILE A 57 11.78 7.58 8.79
CA ILE A 57 11.18 7.65 10.13
C ILE A 57 9.75 8.19 10.05
N ALA A 58 9.53 9.32 9.38
CA ALA A 58 8.19 9.89 9.21
C ALA A 58 7.24 8.90 8.51
N GLN A 59 7.72 8.15 7.50
CA GLN A 59 6.95 7.09 6.86
C GLN A 59 6.65 5.93 7.82
N ALA A 60 7.60 5.50 8.65
CA ALA A 60 7.36 4.46 9.62
C ALA A 60 6.33 4.86 10.67
N LEU A 61 6.27 6.15 11.02
CA LEU A 61 5.38 6.73 12.02
C LEU A 61 4.10 7.34 11.43
N SER A 62 3.84 7.18 10.13
CA SER A 62 2.71 7.83 9.45
C SER A 62 1.34 7.39 9.99
N ALA A 63 1.28 6.20 10.60
CA ALA A 63 0.06 5.64 11.20
C ALA A 63 -0.23 6.19 12.61
N LEU A 64 0.67 6.97 13.21
CA LEU A 64 0.37 7.67 14.46
C LEU A 64 -0.70 8.75 14.21
N ASP A 65 -1.47 9.08 15.24
CA ASP A 65 -2.36 10.24 15.18
C ASP A 65 -1.57 11.55 15.04
N ASP A 66 -2.25 12.61 14.57
CA ASP A 66 -1.60 13.89 14.32
C ASP A 66 -1.07 14.54 15.60
N GLN A 67 -1.68 14.29 16.77
CA GLN A 67 -1.17 14.79 18.05
C GLN A 67 0.22 14.21 18.37
N ALA A 68 0.39 12.90 18.23
CA ALA A 68 1.67 12.23 18.44
C ALA A 68 2.72 12.68 17.41
N LYS A 69 2.32 12.86 16.14
CA LYS A 69 3.21 13.42 15.10
C LYS A 69 3.68 14.83 15.47
N SER A 70 2.77 15.71 15.89
CA SER A 70 3.09 17.09 16.27
C SER A 70 4.00 17.14 17.51
N GLN A 71 3.78 16.29 18.52
CA GLN A 71 4.64 16.19 19.70
C GLN A 71 6.08 15.80 19.33
N LEU A 72 6.25 14.79 18.47
CA LEU A 72 7.56 14.39 17.99
C LEU A 72 8.20 15.47 17.12
N ALA A 73 7.42 16.15 16.28
CA ALA A 73 7.91 17.25 15.45
C ALA A 73 8.42 18.43 16.28
N GLN A 74 7.72 18.76 17.38
CA GLN A 74 8.14 19.80 18.32
C GLN A 74 9.45 19.42 19.02
N ARG A 75 9.56 18.19 19.54
CA ARG A 75 10.79 17.73 20.20
C ARG A 75 11.98 17.67 19.26
N ALA A 76 11.77 17.20 18.04
CA ALA A 76 12.80 17.22 17.00
C ALA A 76 13.28 18.66 16.72
N GLU A 77 12.37 19.62 16.71
CA GLU A 77 12.71 21.03 16.52
C GLU A 77 13.49 21.60 17.72
N GLU A 78 13.05 21.33 18.95
CA GLU A 78 13.73 21.75 20.18
C GLU A 78 15.16 21.16 20.27
N ALA A 79 15.35 19.96 19.74
CA ALA A 79 16.67 19.30 19.61
C ALA A 79 17.49 19.77 18.40
N GLY A 80 16.98 20.69 17.57
CA GLY A 80 17.66 21.18 16.36
C GLY A 80 17.71 20.19 15.19
N VAL A 81 16.90 19.13 15.23
CA VAL A 81 16.74 18.13 14.18
C VAL A 81 15.70 18.60 13.15
N TRP A 82 16.06 19.66 12.43
CA TRP A 82 15.18 20.42 11.55
C TRP A 82 14.47 19.57 10.50
N LEU A 83 15.18 18.62 9.88
CA LEU A 83 14.63 17.78 8.82
C LEU A 83 13.58 16.79 9.33
N LEU A 84 13.78 16.17 10.50
CA LEU A 84 12.76 15.29 11.09
C LEU A 84 11.53 16.09 11.50
N ALA A 85 11.74 17.24 12.14
CA ALA A 85 10.67 18.17 12.49
C ALA A 85 9.84 18.62 11.26
N LEU A 86 10.48 18.74 10.10
CA LEU A 86 9.81 19.09 8.83
C LEU A 86 9.01 17.90 8.28
N GLU A 87 9.62 16.71 8.20
CA GLU A 87 8.99 15.52 7.64
C GLU A 87 7.84 15.00 8.52
N MET A 88 7.91 15.14 9.85
CA MET A 88 6.81 14.79 10.75
C MET A 88 5.59 15.70 10.56
N ARG A 89 5.79 17.02 10.42
CA ARG A 89 4.70 17.94 10.07
C ARG A 89 4.15 17.69 8.67
N ALA A 90 5.02 17.29 7.74
CA ALA A 90 4.58 16.88 6.42
C ALA A 90 3.67 15.65 6.45
N ALA A 91 3.76 14.81 7.50
CA ALA A 91 2.98 13.59 7.68
C ALA A 91 1.56 13.81 8.25
N GLU A 92 1.25 15.01 8.72
CA GLU A 92 -0.08 15.42 9.24
C GLU A 92 -1.06 15.72 8.11
N ASP A 93 -2.37 15.57 8.34
CA ASP A 93 -3.39 15.83 7.30
C ASP A 93 -3.60 17.34 7.03
N ASP A 94 -3.27 18.20 7.99
CA ASP A 94 -3.23 19.66 7.83
C ASP A 94 -1.80 20.15 7.58
N LEU A 95 -1.52 20.66 6.39
CA LEU A 95 -0.19 21.16 6.02
C LEU A 95 0.07 22.60 6.49
N SER A 96 -0.79 23.19 7.32
CA SER A 96 -0.61 24.56 7.84
C SER A 96 0.67 24.69 8.66
N ASP A 97 0.91 23.77 9.60
CA ASP A 97 2.11 23.79 10.44
C ASP A 97 3.37 23.47 9.63
N TYR A 98 3.28 22.57 8.65
CA TYR A 98 4.35 22.30 7.71
C TYR A 98 4.76 23.54 6.92
N VAL A 99 3.78 24.27 6.38
CA VAL A 99 4.01 25.52 5.64
C VAL A 99 4.66 26.58 6.53
N ALA A 100 4.07 26.85 7.70
CA ALA A 100 4.58 27.85 8.63
C ALA A 100 6.00 27.51 9.11
N TYR A 101 6.28 26.22 9.31
CA TYR A 101 7.60 25.75 9.69
C TYR A 101 8.62 25.91 8.56
N LEU A 102 8.25 25.54 7.33
CA LEU A 102 9.11 25.68 6.17
C LEU A 102 9.52 27.13 5.91
N ASP A 103 8.63 28.09 6.14
CA ASP A 103 8.90 29.53 5.98
C ASP A 103 9.93 30.08 7.00
N ARG A 104 10.02 29.47 8.20
CA ARG A 104 10.96 29.88 9.26
C ARG A 104 12.23 29.05 9.33
N LEU A 105 12.35 27.98 8.55
CA LEU A 105 13.53 27.15 8.52
C LEU A 105 14.75 27.92 7.97
N PRO A 106 15.93 27.81 8.61
CA PRO A 106 17.12 28.46 8.11
C PRO A 106 17.50 27.84 6.74
N PRO A 107 17.92 28.63 5.74
CA PRO A 107 18.28 28.11 4.41
C PRO A 107 19.36 27.02 4.42
N ALA A 108 20.20 26.99 5.46
CA ALA A 108 21.24 25.98 5.66
C ALA A 108 20.69 24.60 6.08
N ALA A 109 19.46 24.53 6.60
CA ALA A 109 18.80 23.28 6.97
C ALA A 109 18.09 22.60 5.79
N LEU A 110 18.01 23.25 4.63
CA LEU A 110 17.30 22.76 3.46
C LEU A 110 18.28 22.16 2.43
N ILE A 111 17.94 20.98 1.90
CA ILE A 111 18.69 20.32 0.82
C ILE A 111 18.47 21.02 -0.53
N ASP A 112 17.20 21.22 -0.92
CA ASP A 112 16.84 22.11 -2.03
C ASP A 112 16.53 23.50 -1.47
N LYS A 113 16.86 24.58 -2.18
CA LYS A 113 16.47 25.95 -1.78
C LYS A 113 15.12 26.37 -2.34
N ARG A 114 14.52 25.56 -3.22
CA ARG A 114 13.22 25.83 -3.84
C ARG A 114 12.11 25.42 -2.90
N HIS A 115 11.56 26.40 -2.19
CA HIS A 115 10.37 26.26 -1.35
C HIS A 115 9.24 25.48 -2.02
N THR A 116 8.96 25.78 -3.30
CA THR A 116 7.93 25.09 -4.08
C THR A 116 8.15 23.59 -4.23
N GLY A 117 9.41 23.12 -4.23
CA GLY A 117 9.74 21.70 -4.30
C GLY A 117 9.27 20.93 -3.06
N TYR A 118 9.50 21.51 -1.87
CA TYR A 118 9.01 20.94 -0.60
C TYR A 118 7.49 20.89 -0.53
N LEU A 119 6.81 21.98 -0.94
CA LEU A 119 5.35 22.00 -0.97
C LEU A 119 4.79 20.94 -1.91
N ARG A 120 5.39 20.76 -3.11
CA ARG A 120 4.97 19.72 -4.06
C ARG A 120 5.17 18.31 -3.51
N ASN A 121 6.31 18.04 -2.87
CA ASN A 121 6.59 16.71 -2.31
C ASN A 121 5.65 16.36 -1.16
N ALA A 122 5.39 17.32 -0.26
CA ALA A 122 4.44 17.14 0.83
C ALA A 122 3.02 16.94 0.30
N LEU A 123 2.57 17.77 -0.65
CA LEU A 123 1.26 17.63 -1.29
C LEU A 123 1.11 16.28 -2.00
N ASN A 124 2.14 15.80 -2.71
CA ASN A 124 2.07 14.53 -3.42
C ASN A 124 1.86 13.35 -2.44
N SER A 125 2.52 13.40 -1.29
CA SER A 125 2.36 12.40 -0.23
C SER A 125 1.01 12.54 0.49
N ALA A 126 0.59 13.77 0.79
CA ALA A 126 -0.67 14.05 1.46
C ALA A 126 -1.89 13.66 0.61
N ASN A 127 -1.80 13.78 -0.72
CA ASN A 127 -2.83 13.31 -1.64
C ASN A 127 -3.13 11.82 -1.54
N LEU A 128 -2.25 10.99 -0.96
CA LEU A 128 -2.53 9.57 -0.75
C LEU A 128 -3.24 9.27 0.58
N ARG A 129 -3.38 10.26 1.47
CA ARG A 129 -3.97 10.05 2.80
C ARG A 129 -5.48 10.05 2.73
N PRO A 130 -6.16 9.16 3.47
CA PRO A 130 -7.61 9.01 3.39
C PRO A 130 -8.38 10.24 3.86
N PHE A 131 -7.86 10.97 4.85
CA PHE A 131 -8.55 12.12 5.46
C PHE A 131 -8.06 13.49 4.96
N PHE A 132 -7.11 13.52 4.01
CA PHE A 132 -6.59 14.76 3.46
C PHE A 132 -7.65 15.51 2.64
N ASP A 133 -7.96 16.73 3.07
CA ASP A 133 -8.91 17.62 2.42
C ASP A 133 -8.19 18.84 1.86
N ILE A 134 -8.03 18.87 0.53
CA ILE A 134 -7.35 19.97 -0.17
C ILE A 134 -8.02 21.34 0.07
N SER A 135 -9.34 21.38 0.33
CA SER A 135 -10.08 22.63 0.50
C SER A 135 -9.74 23.36 1.81
N LYS A 136 -9.22 22.62 2.80
CA LYS A 136 -8.82 23.14 4.11
C LYS A 136 -7.35 23.56 4.19
N GLN A 137 -6.57 23.28 3.14
CA GLN A 137 -5.12 23.50 3.15
C GLN A 137 -4.76 24.98 2.90
N PRO A 138 -3.53 25.42 3.23
CA PRO A 138 -3.05 26.77 2.91
C PRO A 138 -3.21 27.13 1.42
N ALA A 139 -3.50 28.40 1.13
CA ALA A 139 -3.79 28.87 -0.24
C ALA A 139 -2.71 28.50 -1.27
N GLN A 140 -1.44 28.50 -0.86
CA GLN A 140 -0.32 28.11 -1.72
C GLN A 140 -0.29 26.62 -2.05
N VAL A 141 -0.72 25.75 -1.13
CA VAL A 141 -0.87 24.31 -1.37
C VAL A 141 -2.02 24.08 -2.35
N GLN A 142 -3.16 24.75 -2.12
CA GLN A 142 -4.30 24.68 -3.06
C GLN A 142 -3.94 25.18 -4.46
N ALA A 143 -3.15 26.25 -4.56
CA ALA A 143 -2.70 26.78 -5.84
C ALA A 143 -1.81 25.79 -6.60
N LEU A 144 -0.97 25.03 -5.89
CA LEU A 144 -0.15 23.97 -6.48
C LEU A 144 -0.99 22.80 -6.97
N ASP A 145 -1.99 22.36 -6.21
CA ASP A 145 -2.87 21.26 -6.58
C ASP A 145 -3.61 21.51 -7.90
N ARG A 146 -4.02 22.75 -8.15
CA ARG A 146 -4.74 23.16 -9.36
C ARG A 146 -3.89 23.14 -10.63
N GLN A 147 -2.56 23.00 -10.55
CA GLN A 147 -1.67 23.19 -11.71
C GLN A 147 -1.74 22.05 -12.73
N ASN A 148 -1.98 20.81 -12.33
CA ASN A 148 -1.84 19.65 -13.22
C ASN A 148 -2.93 18.57 -13.09
N GLY A 149 -3.91 18.74 -12.20
CA GLY A 149 -5.00 17.77 -11.99
C GLY A 149 -4.57 16.44 -11.35
N MET A 150 -3.30 16.28 -11.00
CA MET A 150 -2.77 15.04 -10.42
C MET A 150 -3.39 14.74 -9.06
N GLY A 151 -3.61 15.76 -8.23
CA GLY A 151 -4.27 15.58 -6.93
C GLY A 151 -5.68 15.00 -7.04
N SER A 152 -6.47 15.42 -8.03
CA SER A 152 -7.81 14.84 -8.26
C SER A 152 -7.78 13.39 -8.73
N ALA A 153 -6.67 12.92 -9.30
CA ALA A 153 -6.48 11.53 -9.67
C ALA A 153 -5.97 10.69 -8.48
N ILE A 154 -5.01 11.22 -7.71
CA ILE A 154 -4.35 10.48 -6.64
C ILE A 154 -5.25 10.34 -5.40
N ARG A 155 -6.00 11.38 -5.01
CA ARG A 155 -6.83 11.36 -3.78
C ARG A 155 -7.83 10.21 -3.71
N PRO A 156 -8.66 9.95 -4.75
CA PRO A 156 -9.56 8.80 -4.72
C PRO A 156 -8.81 7.46 -4.62
N ILE A 157 -7.62 7.36 -5.22
CA ILE A 157 -6.80 6.14 -5.16
C ILE A 157 -6.26 5.93 -3.74
N GLY A 158 -5.75 6.98 -3.09
CA GLY A 158 -5.30 6.94 -1.70
C GLY A 158 -6.40 6.49 -0.74
N GLN A 159 -7.61 7.05 -0.88
CA GLN A 159 -8.79 6.63 -0.12
C GLN A 159 -9.13 5.14 -0.34
N LEU A 160 -9.02 4.65 -1.57
CA LEU A 160 -9.31 3.24 -1.86
C LEU A 160 -8.24 2.30 -1.28
N ILE A 161 -6.96 2.72 -1.29
CA ILE A 161 -5.84 1.95 -0.73
C ILE A 161 -6.03 1.71 0.78
N ASP A 162 -6.60 2.66 1.51
CA ASP A 162 -6.86 2.54 2.95
C ASP A 162 -7.71 1.31 3.30
N HIS A 163 -8.69 0.98 2.47
CA HIS A 163 -9.56 -0.18 2.68
C HIS A 163 -9.17 -1.39 1.81
N SER A 164 -8.49 -1.16 0.69
CA SER A 164 -8.14 -2.18 -0.30
C SER A 164 -6.71 -1.93 -0.82
N PRO A 165 -5.66 -2.32 -0.08
CA PRO A 165 -4.26 -1.98 -0.41
C PRO A 165 -3.82 -2.37 -1.82
N GLN A 166 -4.36 -3.45 -2.37
CA GLN A 166 -4.12 -3.89 -3.75
C GLN A 166 -4.54 -2.86 -4.82
N ALA A 167 -5.32 -1.83 -4.46
CA ALA A 167 -5.65 -0.71 -5.33
C ALA A 167 -4.43 0.17 -5.67
N ALA A 168 -3.28 -0.03 -5.01
CA ALA A 168 -2.01 0.58 -5.39
C ALA A 168 -1.62 0.34 -6.87
N ILE A 169 -2.18 -0.69 -7.52
CA ILE A 169 -2.12 -0.89 -8.98
C ILE A 169 -2.48 0.39 -9.75
N LEU A 170 -3.49 1.12 -9.30
CA LEU A 170 -3.97 2.31 -10.00
C LEU A 170 -2.90 3.42 -10.01
N LEU A 171 -2.07 3.54 -8.97
CA LEU A 171 -0.94 4.48 -8.95
C LEU A 171 0.11 4.10 -10.00
N THR A 172 0.44 2.82 -10.09
CA THR A 172 1.36 2.31 -11.11
C THR A 172 0.84 2.60 -12.51
N LEU A 173 -0.45 2.34 -12.76
CA LEU A 173 -1.07 2.61 -14.05
C LEU A 173 -1.10 4.10 -14.39
N VAL A 174 -1.49 4.98 -13.44
CA VAL A 174 -1.44 6.44 -13.65
C VAL A 174 -0.01 6.89 -14.00
N ASN A 175 1.00 6.34 -13.33
CA ASN A 175 2.39 6.68 -13.61
C ASN A 175 2.88 6.18 -14.98
N GLN A 176 2.42 5.00 -15.41
CA GLN A 176 2.86 4.38 -16.67
C GLN A 176 2.13 4.93 -17.91
N THR A 177 0.83 5.16 -17.80
CA THR A 177 -0.01 5.61 -18.93
C THR A 177 -0.22 7.12 -18.96
N GLY A 178 -0.07 7.80 -17.83
CA GLY A 178 -0.44 9.21 -17.66
C GLY A 178 -1.95 9.46 -17.62
N ASP A 179 -2.78 8.41 -17.63
CA ASP A 179 -4.24 8.57 -17.68
C ASP A 179 -4.82 8.91 -16.30
N LEU A 180 -4.96 10.19 -16.05
CA LEU A 180 -5.51 10.73 -14.79
C LEU A 180 -6.96 10.31 -14.54
N ARG A 181 -7.71 9.81 -15.53
CA ARG A 181 -9.10 9.37 -15.36
C ARG A 181 -9.21 8.14 -14.46
N LEU A 182 -8.14 7.34 -14.32
CA LEU A 182 -8.13 6.15 -13.45
C LEU A 182 -8.52 6.48 -12.00
N GLY A 183 -8.12 7.64 -11.50
CA GLY A 183 -8.49 8.09 -10.15
C GLY A 183 -9.99 8.30 -9.98
N PRO A 184 -10.58 9.35 -10.56
CA PRO A 184 -11.99 9.67 -10.37
C PRO A 184 -12.94 8.62 -10.95
N THR A 185 -12.61 7.99 -12.08
CA THR A 185 -13.51 7.03 -12.75
C THR A 185 -13.46 5.65 -12.12
N VAL A 186 -12.27 5.13 -11.78
CA VAL A 186 -12.14 3.78 -11.22
C VAL A 186 -12.16 3.83 -9.71
N ALA A 187 -11.17 4.48 -9.08
CA ALA A 187 -11.11 4.52 -7.61
C ALA A 187 -12.31 5.26 -6.99
N GLY A 188 -12.73 6.39 -7.58
CA GLY A 188 -13.92 7.12 -7.14
C GLY A 188 -15.20 6.27 -7.18
N ALA A 189 -15.43 5.52 -8.25
CA ALA A 189 -16.60 4.64 -8.37
C ALA A 189 -16.55 3.46 -7.39
N LEU A 190 -15.37 2.91 -7.11
CA LEU A 190 -15.20 1.84 -6.12
C LEU A 190 -15.43 2.35 -4.70
N ASN A 191 -14.86 3.51 -4.33
CA ASN A 191 -15.11 4.14 -3.03
C ASN A 191 -16.60 4.40 -2.83
N ALA A 192 -17.31 4.87 -3.87
CA ALA A 192 -18.76 5.07 -3.80
C ALA A 192 -19.53 3.76 -3.57
N GLN A 193 -19.14 2.67 -4.26
CA GLN A 193 -19.75 1.34 -4.07
C GLN A 193 -19.47 0.76 -2.68
N ILE A 194 -18.26 0.96 -2.14
CA ILE A 194 -17.90 0.55 -0.78
C ILE A 194 -18.71 1.35 0.25
N ALA A 195 -18.79 2.67 0.10
CA ALA A 195 -19.61 3.53 0.97
C ALA A 195 -21.10 3.14 0.92
N ALA A 196 -21.60 2.74 -0.25
CA ALA A 196 -22.95 2.23 -0.46
C ALA A 196 -23.14 0.76 -0.01
N LYS A 197 -22.12 0.11 0.56
CA LYS A 197 -22.10 -1.30 1.01
C LYS A 197 -22.40 -2.31 -0.11
N GLN A 198 -22.17 -1.93 -1.37
CA GLN A 198 -22.29 -2.82 -2.52
C GLN A 198 -21.02 -3.67 -2.70
N LEU A 199 -19.88 -3.15 -2.26
CA LEU A 199 -18.62 -3.87 -2.17
C LEU A 199 -18.15 -3.90 -0.72
N ASP A 200 -17.61 -5.05 -0.31
CA ASP A 200 -17.06 -5.27 1.02
C ASP A 200 -15.57 -5.62 0.89
N PRO A 201 -14.66 -4.64 1.10
CA PRO A 201 -13.23 -4.87 0.94
C PRO A 201 -12.64 -5.79 2.01
N ILE A 202 -13.32 -5.99 3.15
CA ILE A 202 -12.85 -6.81 4.26
C ILE A 202 -13.24 -8.27 4.04
N ASN A 203 -14.52 -8.53 3.75
CA ASN A 203 -15.03 -9.89 3.63
C ASN A 203 -14.96 -10.44 2.19
N ASN A 204 -14.87 -9.57 1.18
CA ASN A 204 -14.80 -9.95 -0.23
C ASN A 204 -13.84 -9.07 -1.05
N PRO A 205 -12.54 -9.03 -0.71
CA PRO A 205 -11.54 -8.20 -1.40
C PRO A 205 -11.41 -8.54 -2.90
N ASP A 206 -11.62 -9.80 -3.29
CA ASP A 206 -11.55 -10.23 -4.68
C ASP A 206 -12.64 -9.58 -5.55
N ALA A 207 -13.83 -9.30 -5.01
CA ALA A 207 -14.88 -8.59 -5.73
C ALA A 207 -14.49 -7.13 -6.01
N VAL A 208 -13.78 -6.47 -5.08
CA VAL A 208 -13.21 -5.14 -5.30
C VAL A 208 -12.20 -5.18 -6.43
N THR A 209 -11.30 -6.17 -6.44
CA THR A 209 -10.33 -6.35 -7.53
C THR A 209 -10.99 -6.62 -8.88
N ALA A 210 -12.04 -7.45 -8.92
CA ALA A 210 -12.79 -7.70 -10.15
C ALA A 210 -13.48 -6.43 -10.68
N ALA A 211 -14.12 -5.65 -9.80
CA ALA A 211 -14.74 -4.38 -10.16
C ALA A 211 -13.70 -3.34 -10.62
N MET A 212 -12.54 -3.28 -9.97
CA MET A 212 -11.42 -2.45 -10.38
C MET A 212 -10.93 -2.80 -11.78
N LEU A 213 -10.82 -4.10 -12.10
CA LEU A 213 -10.41 -4.56 -13.42
C LEU A 213 -11.35 -4.08 -14.52
N ASN A 214 -12.66 -4.13 -14.27
CA ASN A 214 -13.68 -3.63 -15.20
C ASN A 214 -13.52 -2.11 -15.42
N GLY A 215 -13.26 -1.35 -14.37
CA GLY A 215 -13.02 0.08 -14.48
C GLY A 215 -11.75 0.40 -15.26
N ILE A 216 -10.66 -0.35 -15.04
CA ILE A 216 -9.41 -0.18 -15.80
C ILE A 216 -9.64 -0.51 -17.28
N ASP A 217 -10.30 -1.63 -17.59
CA ASP A 217 -10.63 -2.01 -18.97
C ASP A 217 -11.53 -0.97 -19.65
N TYR A 218 -12.43 -0.32 -18.89
CA TYR A 218 -13.26 0.77 -19.43
C TYR A 218 -12.44 2.03 -19.77
N VAL A 219 -11.45 2.39 -18.93
CA VAL A 219 -10.66 3.62 -19.11
C VAL A 219 -9.55 3.45 -20.15
N LEU A 220 -8.76 2.37 -20.04
CA LEU A 220 -7.56 2.12 -20.85
C LEU A 220 -7.81 1.13 -21.99
N GLY A 221 -8.81 0.26 -21.84
CA GLY A 221 -8.95 -0.91 -22.69
C GLY A 221 -8.08 -2.08 -22.24
N ARG A 222 -8.54 -3.29 -22.59
CA ARG A 222 -7.92 -4.54 -22.17
C ARG A 222 -6.46 -4.69 -22.57
N ARG A 223 -6.11 -4.32 -23.80
CA ARG A 223 -4.74 -4.48 -24.32
C ARG A 223 -3.75 -3.67 -23.48
N GLU A 224 -4.09 -2.42 -23.22
CA GLU A 224 -3.24 -1.52 -22.44
C GLU A 224 -3.16 -1.92 -20.97
N ARG A 225 -4.25 -2.42 -20.38
CA ARG A 225 -4.21 -3.05 -19.06
C ARG A 225 -3.21 -4.21 -19.01
N GLU A 226 -3.34 -5.19 -19.90
CA GLU A 226 -2.47 -6.38 -19.90
C GLU A 226 -0.99 -5.99 -20.11
N ASP A 227 -0.71 -5.08 -21.06
CA ASP A 227 0.66 -4.63 -21.35
C ASP A 227 1.35 -3.98 -20.13
N ASN A 228 0.61 -3.17 -19.35
CA ASN A 228 1.15 -2.47 -18.18
C ASN A 228 1.24 -3.37 -16.94
N LEU A 229 0.25 -4.26 -16.71
CA LEU A 229 0.22 -5.09 -15.50
C LEU A 229 1.18 -6.27 -15.53
N ARG A 230 1.59 -6.76 -16.72
CA ARG A 230 2.44 -7.95 -16.86
C ARG A 230 3.74 -7.89 -16.06
N HIS A 231 4.36 -6.72 -15.99
CA HIS A 231 5.66 -6.52 -15.34
C HIS A 231 5.58 -5.61 -14.10
N ALA A 232 4.38 -5.15 -13.73
CA ALA A 232 4.20 -4.31 -12.56
C ALA A 232 4.41 -5.15 -11.28
N LEU A 233 5.45 -4.80 -10.53
CA LEU A 233 5.71 -5.33 -9.20
C LEU A 233 5.22 -4.33 -8.16
N ILE A 234 4.29 -4.78 -7.32
CA ILE A 234 3.64 -3.97 -6.29
C ILE A 234 3.87 -4.67 -4.96
N SER A 235 4.31 -3.91 -3.95
CA SER A 235 4.73 -4.45 -2.65
C SER A 235 3.64 -5.30 -1.99
N GLU A 236 2.39 -4.85 -2.12
CA GLU A 236 1.18 -5.48 -1.58
C GLU A 236 0.91 -6.88 -2.19
N MET A 237 1.54 -7.21 -3.31
CA MET A 237 1.40 -8.48 -4.02
C MET A 237 2.49 -9.48 -3.68
N GLN A 238 3.38 -9.15 -2.74
CA GLN A 238 4.33 -10.10 -2.12
C GLN A 238 5.16 -10.91 -3.13
N GLY A 239 5.61 -10.26 -4.21
CA GLY A 239 6.52 -10.86 -5.20
C GLY A 239 5.85 -11.50 -6.41
N GLU A 240 4.52 -11.44 -6.55
CA GLU A 240 3.85 -11.72 -7.82
C GLU A 240 3.66 -10.44 -8.66
N THR A 241 3.51 -10.60 -9.97
CA THR A 241 3.16 -9.49 -10.86
C THR A 241 1.71 -9.09 -10.67
N ALA A 242 1.38 -7.82 -10.96
CA ALA A 242 0.01 -7.33 -10.91
C ALA A 242 -0.94 -8.13 -11.79
N GLU A 243 -0.51 -8.53 -12.98
CA GLU A 243 -1.27 -9.43 -13.85
C GLU A 243 -1.61 -10.76 -13.17
N SER A 244 -0.61 -11.41 -12.55
CA SER A 244 -0.81 -12.70 -11.87
C SER A 244 -1.75 -12.56 -10.67
N PHE A 245 -1.63 -11.47 -9.89
CA PHE A 245 -2.51 -11.18 -8.77
C PHE A 245 -3.96 -11.01 -9.24
N VAL A 246 -4.20 -10.15 -10.24
CA VAL A 246 -5.57 -9.82 -10.67
C VAL A 246 -6.28 -10.98 -11.33
N ASP A 247 -5.58 -11.78 -12.15
CA ASP A 247 -6.18 -12.96 -12.77
C ASP A 247 -6.60 -13.98 -11.70
N ARG A 248 -5.76 -14.17 -10.69
CA ARG A 248 -6.02 -15.08 -9.57
C ARG A 248 -7.21 -14.60 -8.73
N ALA A 249 -7.25 -13.32 -8.40
CA ALA A 249 -8.38 -12.71 -7.69
C ALA A 249 -9.69 -12.82 -8.47
N LEU A 250 -9.65 -12.57 -9.79
CA LEU A 250 -10.81 -12.71 -10.67
C LEU A 250 -11.30 -14.17 -10.73
N ALA A 251 -10.37 -15.12 -10.84
CA ALA A 251 -10.72 -16.55 -10.85
C ALA A 251 -11.33 -17.00 -9.52
N ARG A 252 -10.74 -16.60 -8.39
CA ARG A 252 -11.30 -16.84 -7.04
C ARG A 252 -12.70 -16.24 -6.90
N SER A 253 -12.87 -14.96 -7.26
CA SER A 253 -14.17 -14.28 -7.20
C SER A 253 -15.23 -14.99 -8.03
N THR A 254 -14.86 -15.50 -9.20
CA THR A 254 -15.78 -16.15 -10.13
C THR A 254 -16.14 -17.56 -9.69
N LEU A 255 -15.19 -18.33 -9.17
CA LEU A 255 -15.40 -19.72 -8.75
C LEU A 255 -16.00 -19.86 -7.34
N ALA A 256 -15.93 -18.83 -6.51
CA ALA A 256 -16.41 -18.87 -5.13
C ALA A 256 -17.91 -19.25 -4.99
N PRO A 257 -18.87 -18.71 -5.78
CA PRO A 257 -20.27 -19.11 -5.70
C PRO A 257 -20.50 -20.59 -5.98
N PHE A 258 -19.87 -21.14 -7.03
CA PHE A 258 -19.91 -22.56 -7.35
C PHE A 258 -19.36 -23.43 -6.21
N MET A 259 -18.22 -23.02 -5.64
CA MET A 259 -17.58 -23.70 -4.51
C MET A 259 -18.43 -23.70 -3.23
N LYS A 260 -19.18 -22.62 -2.99
CA LYS A 260 -20.10 -22.48 -1.85
C LYS A 260 -21.42 -23.23 -2.04
N GLY A 261 -21.67 -23.79 -3.23
CA GLY A 261 -22.91 -24.49 -3.56
C GLY A 261 -24.05 -23.56 -4.00
N ASN A 262 -23.78 -22.27 -4.23
CA ASN A 262 -24.77 -21.32 -4.74
C ASN A 262 -25.10 -21.57 -6.22
N GLU A 263 -24.15 -22.18 -6.95
CA GLU A 263 -24.31 -22.58 -8.35
C GLU A 263 -24.04 -24.08 -8.52
N ALA A 264 -24.85 -24.74 -9.34
CA ALA A 264 -24.75 -26.18 -9.60
C ALA A 264 -23.60 -26.51 -10.55
N GLU A 265 -23.43 -25.69 -11.59
CA GLU A 265 -22.42 -25.85 -12.63
C GLU A 265 -21.28 -24.86 -12.47
N PRO A 266 -20.05 -25.19 -12.94
CA PRO A 266 -18.96 -24.23 -12.93
C PRO A 266 -19.25 -23.07 -13.90
N PRO A 267 -18.87 -21.84 -13.53
CA PRO A 267 -19.09 -20.66 -14.36
C PRO A 267 -18.23 -20.67 -15.63
N HIS A 268 -18.65 -19.90 -16.63
CA HIS A 268 -17.85 -19.67 -17.84
C HIS A 268 -16.59 -18.84 -17.53
N ARG A 269 -15.55 -19.00 -18.37
CA ARG A 269 -14.31 -18.23 -18.29
C ARG A 269 -14.59 -16.72 -18.35
N PRO A 270 -14.19 -15.93 -17.34
CA PRO A 270 -14.27 -14.48 -17.39
C PRO A 270 -13.50 -13.93 -18.59
N LYS A 271 -14.11 -12.99 -19.32
CA LYS A 271 -13.49 -12.39 -20.51
C LYS A 271 -12.20 -11.66 -20.17
N GLN A 272 -12.08 -11.12 -18.96
CA GLN A 272 -10.97 -10.27 -18.51
C GLN A 272 -9.72 -11.07 -18.14
N LEU A 273 -9.83 -12.38 -17.90
CA LEU A 273 -8.65 -13.22 -17.65
C LEU A 273 -7.70 -13.18 -18.84
N THR A 274 -6.40 -13.02 -18.58
CA THR A 274 -5.39 -13.11 -19.63
C THR A 274 -5.46 -14.46 -20.34
N ALA A 275 -5.04 -14.52 -21.61
CA ALA A 275 -5.10 -15.77 -22.39
C ALA A 275 -4.29 -16.90 -21.74
N ALA A 276 -3.17 -16.57 -21.09
CA ALA A 276 -2.27 -17.52 -20.45
C ALA A 276 -2.80 -18.12 -19.14
N PHE A 277 -3.83 -17.53 -18.53
CA PHE A 277 -4.37 -18.03 -17.27
C PHE A 277 -4.97 -19.45 -17.42
N PRO A 278 -4.57 -20.42 -16.56
CA PRO A 278 -4.97 -21.82 -16.65
C PRO A 278 -6.39 -22.08 -16.09
N TRP A 279 -7.40 -21.46 -16.70
CA TRP A 279 -8.79 -21.50 -16.24
C TRP A 279 -9.35 -22.92 -16.05
N GLU A 280 -9.14 -23.81 -17.03
CA GLU A 280 -9.68 -25.18 -16.96
C GLU A 280 -9.10 -25.98 -15.80
N GLN A 281 -7.82 -25.75 -15.45
CA GLN A 281 -7.20 -26.36 -14.27
C GLN A 281 -7.88 -25.87 -12.98
N TRP A 282 -8.16 -24.57 -12.88
CA TRP A 282 -8.83 -23.96 -11.73
C TRP A 282 -10.28 -24.47 -11.58
N VAL A 283 -11.03 -24.57 -12.69
CA VAL A 283 -12.38 -25.15 -12.70
C VAL A 283 -12.36 -26.61 -12.26
N GLY A 284 -11.44 -27.41 -12.81
CA GLY A 284 -11.29 -28.82 -12.42
C GLY A 284 -10.93 -29.00 -10.94
N LEU A 285 -10.06 -28.13 -10.41
CA LEU A 285 -9.73 -28.11 -8.98
C LEU A 285 -10.94 -27.73 -8.12
N ALA A 286 -11.69 -26.70 -8.51
CA ALA A 286 -12.91 -26.31 -7.81
C ALA A 286 -13.92 -27.48 -7.76
N GLY A 287 -14.11 -28.20 -8.88
CA GLY A 287 -14.96 -29.39 -8.92
C GLY A 287 -14.52 -30.47 -7.92
N ARG A 288 -13.23 -30.82 -7.91
CA ARG A 288 -12.65 -31.81 -6.98
C ARG A 288 -12.82 -31.39 -5.51
N LEU A 289 -12.54 -30.12 -5.20
CA LEU A 289 -12.69 -29.58 -3.83
C LEU A 289 -14.14 -29.58 -3.35
N LYS A 290 -15.09 -29.29 -4.26
CA LYS A 290 -16.53 -29.35 -3.99
C LYS A 290 -17.01 -30.78 -3.75
N ALA A 291 -16.46 -31.76 -4.48
CA ALA A 291 -16.74 -33.18 -4.30
C ALA A 291 -16.05 -33.80 -3.07
N GLY A 292 -15.15 -33.07 -2.39
CA GLY A 292 -14.39 -33.58 -1.23
C GLY A 292 -13.26 -34.53 -1.62
N GLU A 293 -12.77 -34.45 -2.85
CA GLU A 293 -11.69 -35.31 -3.35
C GLU A 293 -10.31 -34.89 -2.82
N THR A 294 -9.37 -35.84 -2.83
CA THR A 294 -7.98 -35.61 -2.44
C THR A 294 -7.26 -34.74 -3.49
N ILE A 295 -6.50 -33.76 -3.00
CA ILE A 295 -5.72 -32.84 -3.86
C ILE A 295 -4.25 -33.26 -3.94
N ALA A 296 -3.75 -33.36 -5.17
CA ALA A 296 -2.37 -33.67 -5.47
C ALA A 296 -1.42 -32.59 -4.91
N PRO A 297 -0.20 -32.94 -4.43
CA PRO A 297 0.72 -31.99 -3.80
C PRO A 297 1.03 -30.72 -4.61
N GLU A 298 1.15 -30.84 -5.93
CA GLU A 298 1.44 -29.76 -6.88
C GLU A 298 0.29 -28.74 -7.01
N ASP A 299 -0.94 -29.17 -6.78
CA ASP A 299 -2.14 -28.34 -6.91
C ASP A 299 -2.53 -27.61 -5.61
N ARG A 300 -1.87 -27.94 -4.48
CA ARG A 300 -2.29 -27.49 -3.13
C ARG A 300 -2.31 -25.98 -2.95
N ILE A 301 -1.45 -25.24 -3.64
CA ILE A 301 -1.43 -23.77 -3.57
C ILE A 301 -2.70 -23.18 -4.20
N VAL A 302 -3.05 -23.62 -5.41
CA VAL A 302 -4.27 -23.18 -6.11
C VAL A 302 -5.52 -23.62 -5.35
N ALA A 303 -5.51 -24.86 -4.85
CA ALA A 303 -6.60 -25.37 -4.04
C ALA A 303 -6.80 -24.56 -2.75
N ALA A 304 -5.73 -24.14 -2.08
CA ALA A 304 -5.83 -23.27 -0.91
C ALA A 304 -6.45 -21.91 -1.27
N ASP A 305 -6.04 -21.29 -2.39
CA ASP A 305 -6.62 -20.04 -2.88
C ASP A 305 -8.14 -20.16 -3.11
N LEU A 306 -8.59 -21.26 -3.71
CA LEU A 306 -10.02 -21.54 -3.92
C LEU A 306 -10.77 -21.76 -2.59
N MET A 307 -10.16 -22.45 -1.62
CA MET A 307 -10.74 -22.65 -0.29
C MET A 307 -10.89 -21.33 0.48
N ILE A 308 -9.93 -20.41 0.37
CA ILE A 308 -10.03 -19.06 0.97
C ILE A 308 -11.23 -18.32 0.38
N ALA A 309 -11.37 -18.31 -0.95
CA ALA A 309 -12.50 -17.67 -1.63
C ALA A 309 -13.85 -18.29 -1.26
N ALA A 310 -13.86 -19.61 -1.01
CA ALA A 310 -15.01 -20.36 -0.53
C ALA A 310 -15.32 -20.15 0.97
N ASN A 311 -14.60 -19.28 1.67
CA ASN A 311 -14.70 -19.03 3.11
C ASN A 311 -14.36 -20.26 3.97
N ARG A 312 -13.35 -21.04 3.57
CA ARG A 312 -12.82 -22.22 4.27
C ARG A 312 -11.34 -22.03 4.65
N PRO A 313 -11.00 -21.02 5.48
CA PRO A 313 -9.61 -20.66 5.77
C PRO A 313 -8.81 -21.77 6.49
N SER A 314 -9.46 -22.56 7.35
CA SER A 314 -8.82 -23.69 8.04
C SER A 314 -8.36 -24.79 7.07
N ASP A 315 -9.20 -25.11 6.07
CA ASP A 315 -8.89 -26.11 5.06
C ASP A 315 -7.78 -25.61 4.13
N ALA A 316 -7.81 -24.33 3.77
CA ALA A 316 -6.73 -23.69 3.03
C ALA A 316 -5.39 -23.79 3.76
N LEU A 317 -5.35 -23.48 5.06
CA LEU A 317 -4.13 -23.57 5.86
C LEU A 317 -3.60 -25.01 5.95
N ALA A 318 -4.48 -26.02 6.02
CA ALA A 318 -4.08 -27.43 6.01
C ALA A 318 -3.39 -27.84 4.70
N LEU A 319 -3.92 -27.36 3.56
CA LEU A 319 -3.30 -27.57 2.25
C LEU A 319 -1.93 -26.87 2.15
N LEU A 320 -1.85 -25.61 2.60
CA LEU A 320 -0.61 -24.83 2.56
C LEU A 320 0.52 -25.46 3.38
N LYS A 321 0.21 -26.01 4.56
CA LYS A 321 1.19 -26.71 5.42
C LYS A 321 1.84 -27.93 4.76
N THR A 322 1.18 -28.52 3.76
CA THR A 322 1.64 -29.74 3.09
C THR A 322 2.03 -29.50 1.64
N ALA A 323 2.07 -28.24 1.18
CA ALA A 323 2.45 -27.91 -0.18
C ALA A 323 3.97 -28.07 -0.40
N GLY A 324 4.36 -28.64 -1.55
CA GLY A 324 5.78 -28.83 -1.89
C GLY A 324 6.53 -27.52 -2.15
N ALA A 325 5.84 -26.49 -2.64
CA ALA A 325 6.39 -25.16 -2.90
C ALA A 325 6.40 -24.28 -1.63
N TRP A 326 7.27 -24.60 -0.68
CA TRP A 326 7.24 -24.03 0.67
C TRP A 326 7.29 -22.49 0.73
N LYS A 327 8.07 -21.82 -0.13
CA LYS A 327 8.18 -20.35 -0.15
C LYS A 327 6.84 -19.70 -0.50
N THR A 328 6.24 -20.17 -1.59
CA THR A 328 4.92 -19.70 -2.04
C THR A 328 3.86 -20.02 -0.99
N ALA A 329 3.91 -21.22 -0.39
CA ALA A 329 2.98 -21.61 0.67
C ALA A 329 3.06 -20.67 1.89
N ALA A 330 4.27 -20.31 2.32
CA ALA A 330 4.50 -19.39 3.42
C ALA A 330 3.95 -17.99 3.13
N LEU A 331 4.18 -17.47 1.92
CA LEU A 331 3.61 -16.18 1.50
C LEU A 331 2.07 -16.21 1.49
N ARG A 332 1.45 -17.26 0.96
CA ARG A 332 -0.02 -17.42 0.98
C ARG A 332 -0.57 -17.55 2.38
N ALA A 333 0.12 -18.27 3.27
CA ALA A 333 -0.29 -18.39 4.67
C ALA A 333 -0.18 -17.04 5.40
N HIS A 334 0.85 -16.25 5.11
CA HIS A 334 0.99 -14.90 5.65
C HIS A 334 -0.13 -13.97 5.15
N GLN A 335 -0.44 -13.99 3.84
CA GLN A 335 -1.56 -13.22 3.30
C GLN A 335 -2.89 -13.62 3.95
N LEU A 336 -3.15 -14.92 4.12
CA LEU A 336 -4.35 -15.41 4.81
C LEU A 336 -4.43 -14.88 6.25
N ALA A 337 -3.30 -14.85 6.98
CA ALA A 337 -3.28 -14.29 8.32
C ALA A 337 -3.62 -12.80 8.33
N LEU A 338 -3.07 -12.01 7.40
CA LEU A 338 -3.40 -10.58 7.26
C LEU A 338 -4.89 -10.38 6.91
N ASP A 339 -5.44 -11.19 6.01
CA ASP A 339 -6.84 -11.09 5.61
C ASP A 339 -7.79 -11.47 6.77
N LEU A 340 -7.40 -12.41 7.63
CA LEU A 340 -8.17 -12.77 8.83
C LEU A 340 -8.06 -11.69 9.92
N ASP A 341 -6.88 -11.13 10.14
CA ASP A 341 -6.66 -10.04 11.10
C ASP A 341 -7.52 -8.81 10.76
N ARG A 342 -7.58 -8.44 9.47
CA ARG A 342 -8.45 -7.36 8.98
C ARG A 342 -9.94 -7.58 9.24
N ARG A 343 -10.40 -8.83 9.37
CA ARG A 343 -11.81 -9.14 9.71
C ARG A 343 -12.11 -8.95 11.20
N CYS A 344 -11.07 -8.88 12.02
CA CYS A 344 -11.18 -8.73 13.47
C CYS A 344 -11.00 -7.30 13.97
N ALA A 345 -10.34 -6.43 13.18
CA ALA A 345 -10.17 -5.00 13.44
C ALA A 345 -11.47 -4.21 13.26
#